data_AF-A0A2H0TGF5-F1
#
_entry.id   AF-A0A2H0TGF5-F1
#
_cell.length_a   1.000
_cell.length_b   1.000
_cell.length_c   1.000
_cell.angle_alpha   90.00
_cell.angle_beta   90.00
_cell.angle_gamma   90.00
#
_symmetry.space_group_name_H-M   'P 1'
#
loop_
_entity.id
_entity.type
_entity.pdbx_description
1 polymer ?
#
loop_
_entity_poly.entity_id
_entity_poly.type
_entity_poly.pdbx_seq_one_letter_code
_entity_poly.pdbx_strand_id
1 'polypeptide(L)'
;MTKTTKIISTLAVLAILVGLMSQSASALTLKERDANAKAKYQQAQGQYQKEVNFYKSARQDFLNARTKYQQFRNADNKKVLEDAARNYLEKAVKSLISRLETIKNWVANRGALPEAEKQAIVAEINQDINWLNERLPKIQTASPTAIKEEAKTVREYWKNHRAKVKRITGQIWAARISFVIGKAEGFSVKVDAKIQELKAAGKDTSQLETWLSDFNQKLSLAKEKYEAAKAKFQAISSLAEANHLFREGHQFIKEADQYIRQAHAQLVQIVKEMRKIGATVE
;
A
#
# COMPACT_ATOMS: atom_id res chain seq x y z
N MET A 1 -22.23 9.25 15.51
CA MET A 1 -22.06 9.20 14.04
C MET A 1 -20.68 9.72 13.65
N THR A 2 -19.67 8.86 13.58
CA THR A 2 -18.34 9.23 13.08
C THR A 2 -18.21 8.71 11.64
N LYS A 3 -18.20 9.64 10.68
CA LYS A 3 -17.99 9.35 9.26
C LYS A 3 -16.64 8.65 9.10
N THR A 4 -16.64 7.34 8.96
CA THR A 4 -15.49 6.58 8.46
C THR A 4 -15.25 7.02 7.03
N THR A 5 -14.22 7.83 6.83
CA THR A 5 -13.69 8.18 5.52
C THR A 5 -13.33 6.88 4.81
N LYS A 6 -14.18 6.42 3.90
CA LYS A 6 -13.84 5.39 2.93
C LYS A 6 -12.74 5.98 2.04
N ILE A 7 -11.48 5.71 2.37
CA ILE A 7 -10.35 6.00 1.48
C ILE A 7 -10.40 4.92 0.40
N ILE A 8 -11.25 5.14 -0.59
CA ILE A 8 -11.20 4.44 -1.87
C ILE A 8 -9.96 5.00 -2.56
N SER A 9 -8.85 4.27 -2.50
CA SER A 9 -7.66 4.54 -3.30
C SER A 9 -7.93 4.13 -4.75
N THR A 10 -8.78 4.88 -5.45
CA THR A 10 -8.96 4.82 -6.91
C THR A 10 -7.77 5.49 -7.61
N LEU A 11 -6.62 4.84 -7.50
CA LEU A 11 -5.52 5.03 -8.44
C LEU A 11 -5.75 4.04 -9.57
N ALA A 12 -6.36 4.53 -10.65
CA ALA A 12 -6.59 3.79 -11.88
C ALA A 12 -5.26 3.19 -12.34
N VAL A 13 -5.12 1.87 -12.24
CA VAL A 13 -4.10 1.14 -12.99
C VAL A 13 -4.61 1.14 -14.42
N LEU A 14 -4.08 2.06 -15.23
CA LEU A 14 -4.29 2.04 -16.68
C LEU A 14 -3.61 0.78 -17.22
N ALA A 15 -4.41 -0.27 -17.39
CA ALA A 15 -4.04 -1.43 -18.17
C ALA A 15 -4.09 -1.04 -19.65
N ILE A 16 -2.92 -0.80 -20.24
CA ILE A 16 -2.77 -0.76 -21.69
C ILE A 16 -1.80 -1.86 -22.10
N LEU A 17 -2.38 -2.77 -22.90
CA LEU A 17 -1.84 -3.87 -23.70
C LEU A 17 -0.39 -3.72 -24.18
N VAL A 18 0.39 -4.80 -24.06
CA VAL A 18 1.07 -5.45 -25.19
C VAL A 18 1.13 -6.96 -24.90
N GLY A 19 0.67 -7.76 -25.85
CA GLY A 19 0.78 -9.22 -25.83
C GLY A 19 1.91 -9.73 -26.72
N LEU A 20 2.21 -11.02 -26.48
CA LEU A 20 2.93 -12.01 -27.27
C LEU A 20 4.37 -12.37 -26.88
N MET A 21 4.58 -13.69 -26.98
CA MET A 21 5.77 -14.54 -26.83
C MET A 21 6.11 -14.99 -25.40
N SER A 22 6.39 -16.26 -25.07
CA SER A 22 6.03 -17.61 -25.54
C SER A 22 6.83 -18.60 -24.66
N GLN A 23 6.17 -19.67 -24.14
CA GLN A 23 6.69 -20.99 -23.67
C GLN A 23 7.81 -20.98 -22.60
N SER A 24 7.82 -21.74 -21.48
CA SER A 24 7.19 -22.99 -21.05
C SER A 24 7.34 -23.15 -19.51
N ALA A 25 6.63 -24.13 -18.93
CA ALA A 25 6.47 -24.49 -17.50
C ALA A 25 5.27 -23.85 -16.80
N SER A 26 4.09 -24.51 -16.88
CA SER A 26 2.82 -24.23 -16.17
C SER A 26 2.63 -22.77 -15.76
N ALA A 27 2.86 -21.86 -16.70
CA ALA A 27 2.98 -20.45 -16.41
C ALA A 27 1.58 -19.85 -16.50
N LEU A 28 0.92 -19.74 -15.34
CA LEU A 28 -0.25 -18.87 -15.20
C LEU A 28 0.00 -17.59 -16.00
N THR A 29 -0.94 -17.25 -16.89
CA THR A 29 -0.86 -16.04 -17.70
C THR A 29 -0.71 -14.82 -16.76
N LEU A 30 -0.10 -13.73 -17.24
CA LEU A 30 0.03 -12.50 -16.43
C LEU A 30 -1.33 -12.05 -15.84
N LYS A 31 -2.41 -12.22 -16.61
CA LYS A 31 -3.79 -11.95 -16.21
C LYS A 31 -4.26 -12.85 -15.06
N GLU A 32 -3.95 -14.14 -15.09
CA GLU A 32 -4.29 -15.08 -14.00
C GLU A 32 -3.46 -14.85 -12.75
N ARG A 33 -2.16 -14.51 -12.90
CA ARG A 33 -1.30 -14.12 -11.78
C ARG A 33 -1.83 -12.86 -11.09
N ASP A 34 -2.21 -11.84 -11.87
CA ASP A 34 -2.79 -10.61 -11.35
C ASP A 34 -4.15 -10.83 -10.67
N ALA A 35 -5.00 -11.69 -11.24
CA ALA A 35 -6.28 -12.06 -10.65
C ALA A 35 -6.11 -12.79 -9.30
N ASN A 36 -5.19 -13.76 -9.23
CA ASN A 36 -4.89 -14.50 -8.02
C ASN A 36 -4.28 -13.59 -6.93
N ALA A 37 -3.32 -12.75 -7.31
CA ALA A 37 -2.75 -11.70 -6.46
C ALA A 37 -3.82 -10.79 -5.86
N LYS A 38 -4.75 -10.32 -6.70
CA LYS A 38 -5.87 -9.46 -6.27
C LYS A 38 -6.80 -10.20 -5.32
N ALA A 39 -7.15 -11.45 -5.60
CA ALA A 39 -8.00 -12.27 -4.74
C ALA A 39 -7.38 -12.49 -3.36
N LYS A 40 -6.09 -12.88 -3.29
CA LYS A 40 -5.36 -13.05 -2.03
C LYS A 40 -5.30 -11.76 -1.21
N TYR A 41 -5.04 -10.63 -1.86
CA TYR A 41 -5.07 -9.32 -1.19
C TYR A 41 -6.46 -8.97 -0.67
N GLN A 42 -7.51 -9.15 -1.47
CA GLN A 42 -8.89 -8.87 -1.07
C GLN A 42 -9.34 -9.76 0.09
N GLN A 43 -8.98 -11.04 0.07
CA GLN A 43 -9.25 -11.97 1.17
C GLN A 43 -8.56 -11.51 2.45
N ALA A 44 -7.28 -11.17 2.39
CA ALA A 44 -6.52 -10.67 3.54
C ALA A 44 -7.10 -9.35 4.08
N GLN A 45 -7.51 -8.45 3.18
CA GLN A 45 -8.16 -7.19 3.55
C GLN A 45 -9.53 -7.42 4.22
N GLY A 46 -10.32 -8.36 3.72
CA GLY A 46 -11.60 -8.76 4.33
C GLY A 46 -11.40 -9.33 5.72
N GLN A 47 -10.42 -10.22 5.89
CA GLN A 47 -10.05 -10.78 7.19
C GLN A 47 -9.56 -9.70 8.16
N TYR A 48 -8.71 -8.78 7.70
CA TYR A 48 -8.28 -7.63 8.50
C TYR A 48 -9.46 -6.77 8.97
N GLN A 49 -10.41 -6.48 8.09
CA GLN A 49 -11.59 -5.68 8.44
C GLN A 49 -12.45 -6.38 9.51
N LYS A 50 -12.60 -7.70 9.41
CA LYS A 50 -13.27 -8.54 10.41
C LYS A 50 -12.55 -8.47 11.77
N GLU A 51 -11.25 -8.70 11.80
CA GLU A 51 -10.46 -8.65 13.05
C GLU A 51 -10.45 -7.24 13.68
N VAL A 52 -10.43 -6.17 12.89
CA VAL A 52 -10.56 -4.80 13.38
C VAL A 52 -11.91 -4.57 14.05
N ASN A 53 -12.99 -5.12 13.49
CA ASN A 53 -14.32 -5.01 14.08
C ASN A 53 -14.39 -5.77 15.41
N PHE A 54 -13.85 -6.99 15.47
CA PHE A 54 -13.76 -7.74 16.73
C PHE A 54 -12.92 -7.03 17.78
N TYR A 55 -11.78 -6.45 17.39
CA TYR A 55 -10.96 -5.62 18.27
C TYR A 55 -11.74 -4.43 18.83
N LYS A 56 -12.49 -3.71 17.98
CA LYS A 56 -13.30 -2.57 18.41
C LYS A 56 -14.39 -2.97 19.41
N SER A 57 -15.10 -4.06 19.14
CA SER A 57 -16.11 -4.59 20.06
C SER A 57 -15.49 -5.02 21.40
N ALA A 58 -14.43 -5.82 21.37
CA ALA A 58 -13.74 -6.29 22.58
C ALA A 58 -13.15 -5.12 23.39
N ARG A 59 -12.70 -4.04 22.72
CA ARG A 59 -12.28 -2.81 23.39
C ARG A 59 -13.43 -2.15 24.14
N GLN A 60 -14.61 -2.09 23.52
CA GLN A 60 -15.79 -1.49 24.16
C GLN A 60 -16.22 -2.32 25.37
N ASP A 61 -16.22 -3.64 25.25
CA ASP A 61 -16.54 -4.55 26.36
C ASP A 61 -15.58 -4.38 27.53
N PHE A 62 -14.27 -4.30 27.25
CA PHE A 62 -13.25 -4.02 28.26
C PHE A 62 -13.47 -2.67 28.97
N LEU A 63 -13.78 -1.61 28.20
CA LEU A 63 -14.06 -0.30 28.78
C LEU A 63 -15.31 -0.33 29.67
N ASN A 64 -16.37 -0.99 29.23
CA ASN A 64 -17.60 -1.14 30.00
C ASN A 64 -17.37 -1.93 31.30
N ALA A 65 -16.65 -3.06 31.22
CA ALA A 65 -16.29 -3.88 32.37
C ALA A 65 -15.43 -3.11 33.37
N ARG A 66 -14.49 -2.30 32.87
CA ARG A 66 -13.64 -1.44 33.70
C ARG A 66 -14.47 -0.42 34.47
N THR A 67 -15.40 0.27 33.80
CA THR A 67 -16.30 1.24 34.46
C THR A 67 -17.14 0.58 35.55
N LYS A 68 -17.75 -0.58 35.25
CA LYS A 68 -18.54 -1.33 36.23
C LYS A 68 -17.72 -1.75 37.45
N TYR A 69 -16.52 -2.29 37.24
CA TYR A 69 -15.64 -2.67 38.35
C TYR A 69 -15.22 -1.45 39.18
N GLN A 70 -14.93 -0.31 38.55
CA GLN A 70 -14.58 0.92 39.26
C GLN A 70 -15.72 1.43 40.15
N GLN A 71 -16.97 1.25 39.72
CA GLN A 71 -18.18 1.66 40.45
C GLN A 71 -18.51 0.72 41.61
N PHE A 72 -18.53 -0.60 41.38
CA PHE A 72 -19.05 -1.57 42.36
C PHE A 72 -17.97 -2.32 43.15
N ARG A 73 -16.76 -2.43 42.61
CA ARG A 73 -15.58 -3.06 43.25
C ARG A 73 -15.81 -4.44 43.89
N ASN A 74 -16.67 -5.27 43.28
CA ASN A 74 -16.96 -6.62 43.75
C ASN A 74 -16.26 -7.72 42.92
N ALA A 75 -16.26 -8.94 43.43
CA ALA A 75 -15.56 -10.09 42.84
C ALA A 75 -16.09 -10.46 41.43
N ASP A 76 -17.40 -10.41 41.22
CA ASP A 76 -18.01 -10.74 39.92
C ASP A 76 -17.59 -9.74 38.84
N ASN A 77 -17.66 -8.44 39.14
CA ASN A 77 -17.22 -7.39 38.21
C ASN A 77 -15.71 -7.44 37.98
N LYS A 78 -14.92 -7.89 38.97
CA LYS A 78 -13.48 -8.11 38.79
C LYS A 78 -13.24 -9.22 37.77
N LYS A 79 -13.91 -10.37 37.90
CA LYS A 79 -13.79 -11.49 36.95
C LYS A 79 -14.20 -11.08 35.53
N VAL A 80 -15.31 -10.35 35.38
CA VAL A 80 -15.76 -9.82 34.09
C VAL A 80 -14.72 -8.88 33.45
N LEU A 81 -14.08 -8.01 34.25
CA LEU A 81 -12.99 -7.15 33.78
C LEU A 81 -11.78 -7.96 33.31
N GLU A 82 -11.40 -9.00 34.05
CA GLU A 82 -10.26 -9.86 33.71
C GLU A 82 -10.48 -10.61 32.38
N ASP A 83 -11.67 -11.18 32.20
CA ASP A 83 -12.03 -11.87 30.96
C ASP A 83 -12.14 -10.91 29.76
N ALA A 84 -12.72 -9.72 29.98
CA ALA A 84 -12.78 -8.69 28.94
C ALA A 84 -11.39 -8.15 28.57
N ALA A 85 -10.47 -8.03 29.54
CA ALA A 85 -9.08 -7.62 29.28
C ALA A 85 -8.33 -8.65 28.43
N ARG A 86 -8.50 -9.95 28.75
CA ARG A 86 -7.93 -11.06 27.98
C ARG A 86 -8.42 -11.04 26.54
N ASN A 87 -9.74 -11.01 26.35
CA ASN A 87 -10.36 -10.98 25.03
C ASN A 87 -9.92 -9.74 24.24
N TYR A 88 -9.89 -8.57 24.87
CA TYR A 88 -9.41 -7.34 24.24
C TYR A 88 -7.97 -7.46 23.73
N LEU A 89 -7.05 -7.96 24.55
CA LEU A 89 -5.66 -8.13 24.15
C LEU A 89 -5.51 -9.17 23.02
N GLU A 90 -6.22 -10.29 23.09
CA GLU A 90 -6.23 -11.31 22.04
C GLU A 90 -6.69 -10.71 20.70
N LYS A 91 -7.82 -9.98 20.67
CA LYS A 91 -8.31 -9.35 19.44
C LYS A 91 -7.39 -8.24 18.96
N ALA A 92 -6.72 -7.52 19.87
CA ALA A 92 -5.69 -6.56 19.49
C ALA A 92 -4.55 -7.24 18.73
N VAL A 93 -3.98 -8.32 19.26
CA VAL A 93 -2.91 -9.08 18.61
C VAL A 93 -3.35 -9.65 17.25
N LYS A 94 -4.54 -10.26 17.17
CA LYS A 94 -5.11 -10.76 15.89
C LYS A 94 -5.32 -9.66 14.85
N SER A 95 -5.73 -8.46 15.27
CA SER A 95 -5.85 -7.31 14.37
C SER A 95 -4.50 -6.84 13.82
N LEU A 96 -3.42 -6.96 14.61
CA LEU A 96 -2.06 -6.64 14.17
C LEU A 96 -1.54 -7.69 13.18
N ILE A 97 -1.72 -8.97 13.48
CA ILE A 97 -1.34 -10.08 12.58
C ILE A 97 -2.03 -9.92 11.23
N SER A 98 -3.36 -9.73 11.23
CA SER A 98 -4.12 -9.57 9.97
C SER A 98 -3.73 -8.31 9.18
N ARG A 99 -3.32 -7.23 9.87
CA ARG A 99 -2.77 -6.04 9.21
C ARG A 99 -1.45 -6.37 8.50
N LEU A 100 -0.55 -7.07 9.19
CA LEU A 100 0.74 -7.47 8.66
C LEU A 100 0.58 -8.44 7.48
N GLU A 101 -0.33 -9.41 7.58
CA GLU A 101 -0.70 -10.31 6.48
C GLU A 101 -1.21 -9.56 5.25
N THR A 102 -2.02 -8.52 5.45
CA THR A 102 -2.48 -7.65 4.35
C THR A 102 -1.31 -6.96 3.66
N ILE A 103 -0.34 -6.46 4.43
CA ILE A 103 0.86 -5.81 3.87
C ILE A 103 1.76 -6.83 3.18
N LYS A 104 1.96 -8.01 3.77
CA LYS A 104 2.73 -9.11 3.18
C LYS A 104 2.18 -9.52 1.83
N ASN A 105 0.88 -9.79 1.75
CA ASN A 105 0.20 -10.13 0.50
C ASN A 105 0.24 -8.99 -0.50
N TRP A 106 0.19 -7.74 -0.01
CA TRP A 106 0.34 -6.59 -0.88
C TRP A 106 1.74 -6.53 -1.50
N VAL A 107 2.80 -6.70 -0.72
CA VAL A 107 4.21 -6.66 -1.19
C VAL A 107 4.52 -7.82 -2.13
N ALA A 108 4.22 -9.05 -1.71
CA ALA A 108 4.58 -10.27 -2.46
C ALA A 108 4.01 -10.27 -3.88
N ASN A 109 2.88 -9.60 -4.10
CA ASN A 109 2.17 -9.57 -5.36
C ASN A 109 2.34 -8.24 -6.14
N ARG A 110 3.37 -7.44 -5.84
CA ARG A 110 3.59 -6.15 -6.51
C ARG A 110 4.76 -6.22 -7.49
N GLY A 111 4.46 -6.26 -8.80
CA GLY A 111 5.49 -6.26 -9.84
C GLY A 111 6.41 -5.03 -9.88
N ALA A 112 6.03 -3.92 -9.23
CA ALA A 112 6.82 -2.70 -9.19
C ALA A 112 8.04 -2.75 -8.24
N LEU A 113 8.15 -3.78 -7.39
CA LEU A 113 9.29 -3.96 -6.50
C LEU A 113 10.24 -5.04 -7.04
N PRO A 114 11.57 -4.86 -6.95
CA PRO A 114 12.54 -5.91 -7.18
C PRO A 114 12.29 -7.13 -6.29
N GLU A 115 12.54 -8.33 -6.80
CA GLU A 115 12.24 -9.57 -6.07
C GLU A 115 13.01 -9.69 -4.75
N ALA A 116 14.29 -9.28 -4.73
CA ALA A 116 15.10 -9.24 -3.52
C ALA A 116 14.50 -8.32 -2.45
N GLU A 117 13.98 -7.15 -2.84
CA GLU A 117 13.34 -6.21 -1.91
C GLU A 117 12.03 -6.77 -1.36
N LYS A 118 11.22 -7.43 -2.20
CA LYS A 118 10.01 -8.12 -1.72
C LYS A 118 10.35 -9.19 -0.68
N GLN A 119 11.35 -10.02 -0.96
CA GLN A 119 11.74 -11.12 -0.06
C GLN A 119 12.21 -10.58 1.29
N ALA A 120 13.04 -9.53 1.30
CA ALA A 120 13.48 -8.87 2.53
C ALA A 120 12.28 -8.33 3.35
N ILE A 121 11.38 -7.58 2.72
CA ILE A 121 10.18 -7.04 3.38
C ILE A 121 9.26 -8.15 3.91
N VAL A 122 9.04 -9.20 3.11
CA VAL A 122 8.21 -10.35 3.50
C VAL A 122 8.82 -11.10 4.69
N ALA A 123 10.14 -11.31 4.69
CA ALA A 123 10.85 -11.95 5.79
C ALA A 123 10.71 -11.14 7.10
N GLU A 124 10.91 -9.82 7.04
CA GLU A 124 10.72 -8.94 8.21
C GLU A 124 9.27 -8.98 8.72
N ILE A 125 8.28 -8.99 7.83
CA ILE A 125 6.87 -9.08 8.24
C ILE A 125 6.54 -10.44 8.86
N ASN A 126 7.10 -11.53 8.33
CA ASN A 126 6.91 -12.86 8.91
C ASN A 126 7.50 -12.98 10.31
N GLN A 127 8.66 -12.36 10.57
CA GLN A 127 9.22 -12.28 11.93
C GLN A 127 8.24 -11.60 12.91
N ASP A 128 7.64 -10.47 12.50
CA ASP A 128 6.67 -9.75 13.32
C ASP A 128 5.40 -10.57 13.57
N ILE A 129 4.91 -11.28 12.54
CA ILE A 129 3.74 -12.16 12.63
C ILE A 129 4.03 -13.33 13.58
N ASN A 130 5.19 -13.97 13.47
CA ASN A 130 5.58 -15.08 14.33
C ASN A 130 5.68 -14.63 15.79
N TRP A 131 6.33 -13.50 16.04
CA TRP A 131 6.44 -12.93 17.39
C TRP A 131 5.06 -12.67 18.01
N LEU A 132 4.11 -12.15 17.23
CA LEU A 132 2.72 -11.91 17.68
C LEU A 132 1.95 -13.21 17.92
N ASN A 133 2.11 -14.20 17.04
CA ASN A 133 1.48 -15.52 17.19
C ASN A 133 1.92 -16.23 18.47
N GLU A 134 3.21 -16.12 18.84
CA GLU A 134 3.75 -16.66 20.10
C GLU A 134 3.14 -16.01 21.36
N ARG A 135 2.51 -14.83 21.23
CA ARG A 135 1.85 -14.16 22.37
C ARG A 135 0.45 -14.68 22.62
N LEU A 136 -0.26 -15.14 21.59
CA LEU A 136 -1.63 -15.65 21.71
C LEU A 136 -1.80 -16.74 22.77
N PRO A 137 -1.00 -17.82 22.81
CA PRO A 137 -1.15 -18.84 23.86
C PRO A 137 -0.84 -18.29 25.26
N LYS A 138 0.13 -17.36 25.37
CA LYS A 138 0.47 -16.71 26.65
C LYS A 138 -0.70 -15.86 27.17
N ILE A 139 -1.42 -15.18 26.29
CA ILE A 139 -2.61 -14.39 26.64
C ILE A 139 -3.75 -15.29 27.12
N GLN A 140 -3.96 -16.44 26.48
CA GLN A 140 -5.05 -17.35 26.79
C GLN A 140 -4.94 -17.94 28.20
N THR A 141 -3.72 -18.29 28.64
CA THR A 141 -3.47 -18.91 29.95
C THR A 141 -3.01 -17.92 31.02
N ALA A 142 -2.80 -16.65 30.67
CA ALA A 142 -2.30 -15.63 31.59
C ALA A 142 -3.27 -15.36 32.75
N SER A 143 -2.66 -15.24 33.93
CA SER A 143 -3.29 -14.62 35.09
C SER A 143 -3.59 -13.14 34.82
N PRO A 144 -4.49 -12.51 35.59
CA PRO A 144 -4.82 -11.09 35.45
C PRO A 144 -3.61 -10.14 35.44
N THR A 145 -2.63 -10.39 36.30
CA THR A 145 -1.38 -9.62 36.37
C THR A 145 -0.51 -9.85 35.14
N ALA A 146 -0.40 -11.10 34.68
CA ALA A 146 0.34 -11.46 33.47
C ALA A 146 -0.27 -10.87 32.19
N ILE A 147 -1.61 -10.70 32.12
CA ILE A 147 -2.27 -10.02 30.98
C ILE A 147 -1.77 -8.58 30.84
N LYS A 148 -1.58 -7.86 31.96
CA LYS A 148 -1.10 -6.48 31.94
C LYS A 148 0.33 -6.38 31.42
N GLU A 149 1.20 -7.28 31.85
CA GLU A 149 2.59 -7.34 31.39
C GLU A 149 2.70 -7.74 29.91
N GLU A 150 1.89 -8.69 29.46
CA GLU A 150 1.83 -9.06 28.04
C GLU A 150 1.28 -7.89 27.20
N ALA A 151 0.26 -7.18 27.68
CA ALA A 151 -0.23 -5.98 27.01
C ALA A 151 0.82 -4.88 26.88
N LYS A 152 1.69 -4.72 27.89
CA LYS A 152 2.83 -3.79 27.85
C LYS A 152 3.87 -4.25 26.83
N THR A 153 4.23 -5.53 26.86
CA THR A 153 5.19 -6.16 25.94
C THR A 153 4.75 -5.99 24.48
N VAL A 154 3.50 -6.34 24.15
CA VAL A 154 2.93 -6.17 22.81
C VAL A 154 2.92 -4.69 22.40
N ARG A 155 2.59 -3.77 23.31
CA ARG A 155 2.55 -2.34 23.02
C ARG A 155 3.92 -1.78 22.70
N GLU A 156 4.93 -2.11 23.49
CA GLU A 156 6.31 -1.66 23.30
C GLU A 156 6.90 -2.20 22.01
N TYR A 157 6.71 -3.50 21.75
CA TYR A 157 7.08 -4.12 20.48
C TYR A 157 6.43 -3.38 19.31
N TRP A 158 5.11 -3.20 19.34
CA TRP A 158 4.40 -2.56 18.24
C TRP A 158 4.74 -1.07 18.07
N LYS A 159 5.09 -0.37 19.16
CA LYS A 159 5.52 1.04 19.10
C LYS A 159 6.71 1.22 18.14
N ASN A 160 7.69 0.32 18.23
CA ASN A 160 8.89 0.35 17.39
C ASN A 160 8.58 -0.12 15.96
N HIS A 161 7.70 -1.10 15.79
CA HIS A 161 7.35 -1.68 14.50
C HIS A 161 6.39 -0.82 13.67
N ARG A 162 5.64 0.10 14.29
CA ARG A 162 4.76 1.05 13.58
C ARG A 162 5.52 1.96 12.61
N ALA A 163 6.72 2.41 12.97
CA ALA A 163 7.56 3.22 12.10
C ALA A 163 7.98 2.40 10.86
N LYS A 164 8.44 1.17 11.08
CA LYS A 164 8.79 0.19 10.04
C LYS A 164 7.64 -0.05 9.06
N VAL A 165 6.44 -0.33 9.57
CA VAL A 165 5.23 -0.54 8.75
C VAL A 165 4.90 0.67 7.87
N LYS A 166 5.07 1.89 8.40
CA LYS A 166 4.86 3.13 7.64
C LYS A 166 5.92 3.30 6.55
N ARG A 167 7.19 3.08 6.88
CA ARG A 167 8.30 3.11 5.91
C ARG A 167 8.03 2.16 4.74
N ILE A 168 7.77 0.89 5.04
CA ILE A 168 7.45 -0.15 4.04
C ILE A 168 6.24 0.27 3.19
N THR A 169 5.16 0.72 3.83
CA THR A 169 3.95 1.18 3.10
C THR A 169 4.27 2.32 2.13
N GLY A 170 5.07 3.28 2.57
CA GLY A 170 5.50 4.41 1.75
C GLY A 170 6.40 4.00 0.58
N GLN A 171 7.36 3.10 0.83
CA GLN A 171 8.23 2.55 -0.21
C GLN A 171 7.42 1.84 -1.31
N ILE A 172 6.39 1.07 -0.95
CA ILE A 172 5.51 0.41 -1.93
C ILE A 172 4.78 1.46 -2.80
N TRP A 173 4.31 2.56 -2.20
CA TRP A 173 3.67 3.64 -2.96
C TRP A 173 4.65 4.34 -3.90
N ALA A 174 5.85 4.66 -3.42
CA ALA A 174 6.89 5.28 -4.24
C ALA A 174 7.30 4.37 -5.41
N ALA A 175 7.51 3.08 -5.17
CA ALA A 175 7.86 2.11 -6.21
C ALA A 175 6.78 2.03 -7.30
N ARG A 176 5.49 2.10 -6.92
CA ARG A 176 4.39 2.14 -7.89
C ARG A 176 4.47 3.38 -8.79
N ILE A 177 4.71 4.56 -8.21
CA ILE A 177 4.84 5.80 -8.97
C ILE A 177 6.05 5.71 -9.92
N SER A 178 7.19 5.25 -9.42
CA SER A 178 8.40 5.03 -10.23
C SER A 178 8.15 4.09 -11.41
N PHE A 179 7.41 3.00 -11.20
CA PHE A 179 7.07 2.07 -12.26
C PHE A 179 6.21 2.72 -13.37
N VAL A 180 5.21 3.53 -12.98
CA VAL A 180 4.36 4.24 -13.95
C VAL A 180 5.15 5.30 -14.71
N ILE A 181 6.02 6.04 -14.03
CA ILE A 181 6.93 7.01 -14.66
C ILE A 181 7.80 6.31 -15.70
N GLY A 182 8.46 5.19 -15.33
CA GLY A 182 9.32 4.46 -16.27
C GLY A 182 8.57 3.93 -17.50
N LYS A 183 7.31 3.49 -17.33
CA LYS A 183 6.46 3.12 -18.47
C LYS A 183 6.12 4.32 -19.37
N ALA A 184 5.84 5.47 -18.76
CA ALA A 184 5.51 6.68 -19.49
C ALA A 184 6.73 7.27 -20.23
N GLU A 185 7.92 7.22 -19.63
CA GLU A 185 9.19 7.58 -20.27
C GLU A 185 9.46 6.68 -21.49
N GLY A 186 9.29 5.36 -21.36
CA GLY A 186 9.43 4.44 -22.49
C GLY A 186 8.44 4.72 -23.63
N PHE A 187 7.22 5.16 -23.30
CA PHE A 187 6.25 5.58 -24.31
C PHE A 187 6.64 6.92 -24.98
N SER A 188 7.17 7.90 -24.22
CA SER A 188 7.67 9.16 -24.79
C SER A 188 8.69 8.89 -25.90
N VAL A 189 9.63 7.98 -25.65
CA VAL A 189 10.69 7.65 -26.62
C VAL A 189 10.10 7.12 -27.93
N LYS A 190 9.09 6.24 -27.83
CA LYS A 190 8.40 5.70 -29.01
C LYS A 190 7.63 6.77 -29.79
N VAL A 191 6.95 7.67 -29.08
CA VAL A 191 6.24 8.78 -29.73
C VAL A 191 7.18 9.75 -30.40
N ASP A 192 8.29 10.09 -29.75
CA ASP A 192 9.30 10.97 -30.34
C ASP A 192 9.83 10.37 -31.65
N ALA A 193 10.25 9.10 -31.63
CA ALA A 193 10.67 8.39 -32.83
C ALA A 193 9.60 8.43 -33.94
N LYS A 194 8.34 8.22 -33.58
CA LYS A 194 7.23 8.25 -34.56
C LYS A 194 6.97 9.66 -35.12
N ILE A 195 7.13 10.69 -34.31
CA ILE A 195 7.06 12.08 -34.76
C ILE A 195 8.19 12.37 -35.76
N GLN A 196 9.41 11.89 -35.51
CA GLN A 196 10.52 12.06 -36.45
C GLN A 196 10.26 11.37 -37.80
N GLU A 197 9.69 10.16 -37.79
CA GLU A 197 9.26 9.48 -39.03
C GLU A 197 8.23 10.29 -39.82
N LEU A 198 7.25 10.86 -39.12
CA LEU A 198 6.19 11.66 -39.73
C LEU A 198 6.74 12.97 -40.33
N LYS A 199 7.68 13.62 -39.64
CA LYS A 199 8.41 14.77 -40.16
C LYS A 199 9.16 14.44 -41.44
N ALA A 200 9.91 13.33 -41.44
CA ALA A 200 10.65 12.87 -42.61
C ALA A 200 9.70 12.56 -43.79
N ALA A 201 8.48 12.10 -43.51
CA ALA A 201 7.43 11.89 -44.50
C ALA A 201 6.68 13.19 -44.92
N GLY A 202 7.15 14.37 -44.49
CA GLY A 202 6.57 15.66 -44.85
C GLY A 202 5.22 15.97 -44.21
N LYS A 203 4.85 15.26 -43.12
CA LYS A 203 3.62 15.53 -42.37
C LYS A 203 3.85 16.68 -41.39
N ASP A 204 2.82 17.51 -41.18
CA ASP A 204 2.82 18.49 -40.09
C ASP A 204 2.70 17.75 -38.74
N THR A 205 3.66 17.99 -37.86
CA THR A 205 3.74 17.35 -36.54
C THR A 205 3.76 18.37 -35.39
N SER A 206 3.54 19.65 -35.69
CA SER A 206 3.68 20.76 -34.73
C SER A 206 2.84 20.54 -33.46
N GLN A 207 1.61 20.03 -33.61
CA GLN A 207 0.73 19.74 -32.48
C GLN A 207 1.19 18.52 -31.66
N LEU A 208 1.70 17.47 -32.32
CA LEU A 208 2.23 16.28 -31.64
C LEU A 208 3.46 16.62 -30.80
N GLU A 209 4.35 17.45 -31.33
CA GLU A 209 5.54 17.94 -30.62
C GLU A 209 5.15 18.76 -29.40
N THR A 210 4.15 19.64 -29.54
CA THR A 210 3.65 20.45 -28.43
C THR A 210 3.12 19.57 -27.31
N TRP A 211 2.26 18.60 -27.62
CA TRP A 211 1.74 17.68 -26.61
C TRP A 211 2.80 16.74 -26.02
N LEU A 212 3.78 16.32 -26.81
CA LEU A 212 4.89 15.51 -26.31
C LEU A 212 5.77 16.33 -25.35
N SER A 213 6.02 17.59 -25.65
CA SER A 213 6.74 18.50 -24.76
C SER A 213 6.00 18.67 -23.43
N ASP A 214 4.69 18.96 -23.47
CA ASP A 214 3.84 19.05 -22.29
C ASP A 214 3.83 17.74 -21.49
N PHE A 215 3.70 16.60 -22.17
CA PHE A 215 3.75 15.27 -21.58
C PHE A 215 5.06 15.07 -20.79
N ASN A 216 6.20 15.39 -21.40
CA ASN A 216 7.52 15.24 -20.80
C ASN A 216 7.74 16.20 -19.63
N GLN A 217 7.24 17.42 -19.72
CA GLN A 217 7.26 18.36 -18.59
C GLN A 217 6.49 17.82 -17.39
N LYS A 218 5.29 17.25 -17.61
CA LYS A 218 4.48 16.64 -16.53
C LYS A 218 5.16 15.40 -15.95
N LEU A 219 5.82 14.57 -16.76
CA LEU A 219 6.60 13.44 -16.25
C LEU A 219 7.77 13.88 -15.38
N SER A 220 8.48 14.94 -15.78
CA SER A 220 9.58 15.52 -14.99
C SER A 220 9.08 15.98 -13.61
N LEU A 221 7.96 16.70 -13.56
CA LEU A 221 7.33 17.12 -12.30
C LEU A 221 6.89 15.92 -11.44
N ALA A 222 6.30 14.88 -12.06
CA ALA A 222 5.96 13.64 -11.35
C ALA A 222 7.21 12.97 -10.74
N LYS A 223 8.34 12.97 -11.46
CA LYS A 223 9.61 12.40 -11.00
C LYS A 223 10.20 13.17 -9.82
N GLU A 224 10.16 14.50 -9.86
CA GLU A 224 10.56 15.35 -8.73
C GLU A 224 9.76 15.01 -7.46
N LYS A 225 8.43 14.93 -7.58
CA LYS A 225 7.56 14.57 -6.45
C LYS A 225 7.78 13.15 -5.96
N TYR A 226 8.05 12.21 -6.86
CA TYR A 226 8.43 10.85 -6.50
C TYR A 226 9.71 10.80 -5.66
N GLU A 227 10.78 11.48 -6.07
CA GLU A 227 12.05 11.49 -5.32
C GLU A 227 11.87 12.17 -3.95
N ALA A 228 11.11 13.26 -3.88
CA ALA A 228 10.75 13.89 -2.61
C ALA A 228 9.98 12.91 -1.69
N ALA A 229 9.01 12.17 -2.23
CA ALA A 229 8.27 11.16 -1.46
C ALA A 229 9.18 10.05 -0.95
N LYS A 230 10.05 9.51 -1.82
CA LYS A 230 11.01 8.46 -1.50
C LYS A 230 11.94 8.88 -0.36
N ALA A 231 12.51 10.07 -0.43
CA ALA A 231 13.36 10.63 0.62
C ALA A 231 12.63 10.70 1.97
N LYS A 232 11.38 11.19 1.98
CA LYS A 232 10.56 11.25 3.22
C LYS A 232 10.30 9.87 3.81
N PHE A 233 10.01 8.87 2.99
CA PHE A 233 9.78 7.51 3.50
C PHE A 233 11.06 6.84 4.00
N GLN A 234 12.20 7.04 3.32
CA GLN A 234 13.50 6.53 3.75
C GLN A 234 13.97 7.14 5.08
N ALA A 235 13.64 8.41 5.34
CA ALA A 235 13.95 9.09 6.59
C ALA A 235 13.15 8.56 7.81
N ILE A 236 12.14 7.70 7.63
CA ILE A 236 11.37 7.14 8.74
C ILE A 236 12.22 6.13 9.51
N SER A 237 12.86 6.61 10.59
CA SER A 237 13.69 5.81 11.50
C SER A 237 13.05 5.58 12.86
N SER A 238 12.14 6.47 13.29
CA SER A 238 11.54 6.44 14.62
C SER A 238 10.05 6.75 14.61
N LEU A 239 9.32 6.36 15.66
CA LEU A 239 7.88 6.65 15.76
C LEU A 239 7.58 8.15 15.88
N ALA A 240 8.48 8.93 16.47
CA ALA A 240 8.29 10.36 16.71
C ALA A 240 8.07 11.11 15.40
N GLU A 241 8.89 10.82 14.40
CA GLU A 241 8.86 11.48 13.09
C GLU A 241 8.01 10.72 12.07
N ALA A 242 7.78 9.41 12.29
CA ALA A 242 7.09 8.54 11.34
C ALA A 242 5.73 9.08 10.88
N ASN A 243 4.96 9.72 11.76
CA ASN A 243 3.65 10.26 11.36
C ASN A 243 3.77 11.49 10.46
N HIS A 244 4.72 12.37 10.75
CA HIS A 244 4.95 13.59 9.99
C HIS A 244 5.52 13.26 8.61
N LEU A 245 6.65 12.55 8.58
CA LEU A 245 7.33 12.14 7.35
C LEU A 245 6.43 11.29 6.44
N PHE A 246 5.64 10.37 7.02
CA PHE A 246 4.69 9.58 6.23
C PHE A 246 3.60 10.43 5.59
N ARG A 247 3.11 11.48 6.26
CA ARG A 247 2.10 12.39 5.71
C ARG A 247 2.67 13.23 4.58
N GLU A 248 3.86 13.80 4.78
CA GLU A 248 4.57 14.57 3.74
C GLU A 248 4.87 13.72 2.51
N GLY A 249 5.47 12.54 2.71
CA GLY A 249 5.75 11.62 1.62
C GLY A 249 4.48 11.22 0.87
N HIS A 250 3.38 10.95 1.58
CA HIS A 250 2.10 10.65 0.96
C HIS A 250 1.50 11.84 0.19
N GLN A 251 1.71 13.07 0.65
CA GLN A 251 1.28 14.26 -0.07
C GLN A 251 2.04 14.39 -1.39
N PHE A 252 3.36 14.17 -1.39
CA PHE A 252 4.14 14.13 -2.63
C PHE A 252 3.71 13.00 -3.57
N ILE A 253 3.33 11.82 -3.07
CA ILE A 253 2.75 10.76 -3.90
C ILE A 253 1.47 11.23 -4.60
N LYS A 254 0.61 11.99 -3.91
CA LYS A 254 -0.61 12.53 -4.54
C LYS A 254 -0.30 13.54 -5.62
N GLU A 255 0.67 14.42 -5.39
CA GLU A 255 1.11 15.40 -6.40
C GLU A 255 1.73 14.70 -7.62
N ALA A 256 2.57 13.68 -7.40
CA ALA A 256 3.10 12.85 -8.48
C ALA A 256 1.99 12.19 -9.31
N ASP A 257 0.97 11.63 -8.65
CA ASP A 257 -0.19 11.04 -9.32
C ASP A 257 -0.99 12.08 -10.13
N GLN A 258 -1.16 13.29 -9.61
CA GLN A 258 -1.82 14.37 -10.35
C GLN A 258 -1.08 14.70 -11.64
N TYR A 259 0.25 14.83 -11.59
CA TYR A 259 1.05 15.06 -12.79
C TYR A 259 1.02 13.88 -13.76
N ILE A 260 1.04 12.64 -13.27
CA ILE A 260 0.88 11.44 -14.11
C ILE A 260 -0.48 11.46 -14.83
N ARG A 261 -1.56 11.84 -14.15
CA ARG A 261 -2.89 11.95 -14.78
C ARG A 261 -2.93 13.04 -15.85
N GLN A 262 -2.28 14.18 -15.59
CA GLN A 262 -2.15 15.26 -16.58
C GLN A 262 -1.34 14.81 -17.79
N ALA A 263 -0.21 14.12 -17.59
CA ALA A 263 0.58 13.52 -18.66
C ALA A 263 -0.29 12.53 -19.46
N HIS A 264 -1.02 11.65 -18.78
CA HIS A 264 -1.93 10.71 -19.45
C HIS A 264 -3.00 11.41 -20.32
N ALA A 265 -3.50 12.57 -19.91
CA ALA A 265 -4.42 13.33 -20.75
C ALA A 265 -3.78 13.76 -22.07
N GLN A 266 -2.52 14.19 -22.05
CA GLN A 266 -1.76 14.55 -23.26
C GLN A 266 -1.48 13.34 -24.14
N LEU A 267 -1.09 12.22 -23.52
CA LEU A 267 -0.92 10.93 -24.18
C LEU A 267 -2.15 10.54 -25.01
N VAL A 268 -3.35 10.70 -24.45
CA VAL A 268 -4.59 10.41 -25.17
C VAL A 268 -4.77 11.31 -26.40
N GLN A 269 -4.36 12.57 -26.33
CA GLN A 269 -4.43 13.48 -27.49
C GLN A 269 -3.42 13.09 -28.57
N ILE A 270 -2.19 12.78 -28.18
CA ILE A 270 -1.14 12.29 -29.10
C ILE A 270 -1.63 11.06 -29.87
N VAL A 271 -2.16 10.05 -29.18
CA VAL A 271 -2.65 8.82 -29.83
C VAL A 271 -3.82 9.09 -30.77
N LYS A 272 -4.74 9.98 -30.39
CA LYS A 272 -5.87 10.35 -31.24
C LYS A 272 -5.40 11.01 -32.53
N GLU A 273 -4.46 11.94 -32.44
CA GLU A 273 -3.97 12.68 -33.60
C GLU A 273 -3.10 11.82 -34.50
N MET A 274 -2.22 10.99 -33.93
CA MET A 274 -1.47 9.99 -34.69
C MET A 274 -2.40 9.10 -35.53
N ARG A 275 -3.53 8.65 -34.96
CA ARG A 275 -4.52 7.88 -35.72
C ARG A 275 -5.15 8.66 -36.88
N LYS A 276 -5.44 9.96 -36.70
CA LYS A 276 -6.02 10.79 -37.78
C LYS A 276 -5.06 10.93 -38.96
N ILE A 277 -3.76 11.04 -38.69
CA ILE A 277 -2.73 11.16 -39.73
C ILE A 277 -2.25 9.81 -40.27
N GLY A 278 -2.91 8.70 -39.90
CA GLY A 278 -2.60 7.35 -40.38
C GLY A 278 -1.39 6.69 -39.72
N ALA A 279 -0.97 7.17 -38.54
CA ALA A 279 0.15 6.63 -37.77
C ALA A 279 -0.31 5.85 -36.53
N THR A 280 0.41 4.77 -36.22
CA THR A 280 0.26 4.01 -34.98
C THR A 280 1.58 3.94 -34.24
N VAL A 281 1.51 4.03 -32.91
CA VAL A 281 2.63 3.76 -32.01
C VAL A 281 2.53 2.29 -31.61
N GLU A 282 3.46 1.47 -32.06
CA GLU A 282 3.61 0.05 -31.66
C GLU A 282 4.42 -0.09 -30.37
#